data_AF-W0RQM8-F1
#
_entry.id   AF-W0RQM8-F1
#
_cell.length_a   1.000
_cell.length_b   1.000
_cell.length_c   1.000
_cell.angle_alpha   90.00
_cell.angle_beta   90.00
_cell.angle_gamma   90.00
#
_symmetry.space_group_name_H-M   'P 1'
#
loop_
_entity.id
_entity.type
_entity.pdbx_description
1 polymer ?
#
loop_
_entity_poly.entity_id
_entity_poly.type
_entity_poly.pdbx_seq_one_letter_code
_entity_poly.pdbx_strand_id
1 'polypeptide(L)'
;MPSIKYPFPQCLSGLCQPPAYSRWLARKASAHRKRDRARGNQTATIEAYKSAIHAAVASSGGVDAYTGRLLRWDLISTYDNEASRAGKRAYKASLGDLPSVDHVGDGLGAPHFRICAWRTNDAKNDLSYTEFVELCRAVIAHHDRVSTPVPTAGP
;
A
#
# COMPACT_ATOMS: atom_id res chain seq x y z
N MET A 1 12.19 -32.43 -2.09
CA MET A 1 11.82 -31.24 -2.90
C MET A 1 12.36 -30.00 -2.19
N PRO A 2 12.97 -29.03 -2.88
CA PRO A 2 13.44 -27.81 -2.22
C PRO A 2 12.25 -27.05 -1.61
N SER A 3 12.36 -26.68 -0.34
CA SER A 3 11.36 -25.86 0.34
C SER A 3 11.30 -24.48 -0.29
N ILE A 4 10.14 -24.07 -0.82
CA ILE A 4 9.94 -22.72 -1.35
C ILE A 4 9.84 -21.79 -0.15
N LYS A 5 10.87 -20.94 0.03
CA LYS A 5 10.97 -20.01 1.16
C LYS A 5 9.81 -19.01 1.27
N TYR A 6 9.19 -18.66 0.14
CA TYR A 6 8.03 -17.77 0.07
C TYR A 6 6.96 -18.44 -0.80
N PRO A 7 6.11 -19.32 -0.24
CA PRO A 7 5.04 -19.97 -0.99
C PRO A 7 4.06 -18.92 -1.54
N PHE A 8 3.31 -19.26 -2.58
CA PHE A 8 2.30 -18.34 -3.09
C PHE A 8 1.18 -18.15 -2.05
N PRO A 9 0.84 -16.92 -1.63
CA PRO A 9 -0.19 -16.71 -0.62
C PRO A 9 -1.57 -17.13 -1.14
N GLN A 10 -2.30 -17.96 -0.37
CA GLN A 10 -3.61 -18.45 -0.76
C GLN A 10 -4.64 -17.33 -0.99
N CYS A 11 -4.53 -16.24 -0.23
CA CYS A 11 -5.38 -15.05 -0.39
C CYS A 11 -5.25 -14.37 -1.76
N LEU A 12 -4.20 -14.69 -2.54
CA LEU A 12 -3.98 -14.16 -3.89
C LEU A 12 -4.43 -15.12 -5.00
N SER A 13 -4.94 -16.30 -4.64
CA SER A 13 -5.46 -17.26 -5.61
C SER A 13 -6.56 -16.62 -6.45
N GLY A 14 -6.44 -16.70 -7.78
CA GLY A 14 -7.35 -16.05 -8.72
C GLY A 14 -7.18 -14.54 -8.88
N LEU A 15 -6.39 -13.87 -8.03
CA LEU A 15 -6.18 -12.42 -8.09
C LEU A 15 -4.91 -12.03 -8.88
N CYS A 16 -3.88 -12.87 -8.87
CA CYS A 16 -2.68 -12.70 -9.70
C CYS A 16 -1.94 -14.01 -9.93
N GLN A 17 -0.94 -13.99 -10.81
CA GLN A 17 -0.11 -15.16 -11.11
C GLN A 17 1.10 -15.26 -10.16
N PRO A 18 1.50 -16.46 -9.70
CA PRO A 18 2.64 -16.64 -8.80
C PRO A 18 3.97 -16.00 -9.26
N PRO A 19 4.33 -16.03 -10.56
CA PRO A 19 5.52 -15.32 -11.04
C PRO A 19 5.40 -13.79 -10.91
N ALA A 20 4.22 -13.22 -11.12
CA ALA A 20 3.98 -11.78 -10.97
C ALA A 20 4.13 -11.36 -9.51
N TYR A 21 3.59 -12.16 -8.58
CA TYR A 21 3.78 -11.97 -7.15
C TYR A 21 5.26 -12.04 -6.74
N SER A 22 5.98 -13.05 -7.22
CA SER A 22 7.40 -13.24 -6.91
C SER A 22 8.26 -12.05 -7.35
N ARG A 23 8.01 -11.52 -8.56
CA ARG A 23 8.65 -10.29 -9.05
C ARG A 23 8.26 -9.06 -8.26
N TRP A 24 6.99 -8.93 -7.89
CA TRP A 24 6.50 -7.82 -7.07
C TRP A 24 7.18 -7.83 -5.69
N LEU A 25 7.22 -8.98 -5.01
CA LEU A 25 7.85 -9.14 -3.70
C LEU A 25 9.33 -8.77 -3.73
N ALA A 26 10.07 -9.27 -4.72
CA ALA A 26 11.50 -8.96 -4.87
C ALA A 26 11.76 -7.46 -5.06
N ARG A 27 10.95 -6.81 -5.91
CA ARG A 27 11.09 -5.36 -6.18
C ARG A 27 10.74 -4.52 -4.96
N LYS A 28 9.62 -4.82 -4.28
CA LYS A 28 9.21 -4.07 -3.07
C LYS A 28 10.24 -4.22 -1.96
N ALA A 29 10.69 -5.44 -1.66
CA ALA A 29 11.72 -5.66 -0.65
C ALA A 29 13.03 -4.90 -0.96
N SER A 30 13.46 -4.90 -2.23
CA SER A 30 14.66 -4.19 -2.65
C SER A 30 14.54 -2.67 -2.52
N ALA A 31 13.39 -2.12 -2.91
CA ALA A 31 13.12 -0.69 -2.83
C ALA A 31 13.07 -0.19 -1.37
N HIS A 32 12.35 -0.89 -0.49
CA HIS A 32 12.27 -0.54 0.93
C HIS A 32 13.63 -0.67 1.62
N ARG A 33 14.36 -1.79 1.42
CA ARG A 33 15.72 -1.95 1.97
C ARG A 33 16.63 -0.80 1.54
N LYS A 34 16.61 -0.41 0.26
CA LYS A 34 17.45 0.70 -0.24
C LYS A 34 17.09 2.00 0.46
N ARG A 35 15.79 2.30 0.61
CA ARG A 35 15.31 3.51 1.27
C ARG A 35 15.73 3.57 2.73
N ASP A 36 15.56 2.48 3.46
CA ASP A 36 15.79 2.46 4.91
C ASP A 36 17.28 2.41 5.24
N ARG A 37 18.11 1.77 4.39
CA ARG A 37 19.58 1.92 4.48
C ARG A 37 20.04 3.36 4.27
N ALA A 38 19.44 4.08 3.33
CA ALA A 38 19.77 5.49 3.11
C ALA A 38 19.38 6.38 4.29
N ARG A 39 18.43 5.94 5.12
CA ARG A 39 18.03 6.59 6.38
C ARG A 39 18.90 6.19 7.58
N GLY A 40 19.83 5.26 7.42
CA GLY A 40 20.76 4.82 8.48
C GLY A 40 20.51 3.41 9.02
N ASN A 41 19.52 2.66 8.53
CA ASN A 41 19.27 1.29 8.96
C ASN A 41 20.28 0.30 8.36
N GLN A 42 21.43 0.13 9.02
CA GLN A 42 22.51 -0.74 8.55
C GLN A 42 22.16 -2.23 8.60
N THR A 43 21.22 -2.63 9.47
CA THR A 43 20.81 -4.03 9.66
C THR A 43 19.74 -4.48 8.65
N ALA A 44 19.23 -3.58 7.80
CA ALA A 44 18.24 -3.91 6.78
C ALA A 44 18.79 -4.93 5.75
N THR A 45 18.25 -6.16 5.80
CA THR A 45 18.55 -7.24 4.85
C THR A 45 17.38 -7.47 3.89
N ILE A 46 17.70 -7.91 2.67
CA ILE A 46 16.67 -8.23 1.67
C ILE A 46 15.75 -9.36 2.14
N GLU A 47 16.30 -10.29 2.91
CA GLU A 47 15.59 -11.45 3.41
C GLU A 47 14.56 -11.09 4.49
N ALA A 48 14.95 -10.27 5.47
CA ALA A 48 14.03 -9.78 6.49
C ALA A 48 12.86 -9.02 5.84
N TYR A 49 13.15 -8.21 4.82
CA TYR A 49 12.11 -7.43 4.12
C TYR A 49 11.20 -8.31 3.28
N LYS A 50 11.73 -9.31 2.57
CA LYS A 50 10.89 -10.29 1.85
C LYS A 50 9.99 -11.04 2.82
N SER A 51 10.53 -11.51 3.94
CA SER A 51 9.77 -12.22 4.97
C SER A 51 8.65 -11.35 5.55
N ALA A 52 8.97 -10.13 5.98
CA ALA A 52 7.98 -9.22 6.57
C ALA A 52 6.90 -8.79 5.56
N ILE A 53 7.26 -8.48 4.31
CA ILE A 53 6.28 -8.16 3.26
C ILE A 53 5.42 -9.39 2.96
N HIS A 54 6.00 -10.58 2.85
CA HIS A 54 5.26 -11.81 2.58
C HIS A 54 4.24 -12.11 3.70
N ALA A 55 4.65 -11.98 4.96
CA ALA A 55 3.76 -12.12 6.12
C ALA A 55 2.63 -11.07 6.11
N ALA A 56 2.94 -9.82 5.75
CA ALA A 56 1.94 -8.77 5.60
C ALA A 56 0.91 -9.08 4.50
N VAL A 57 1.35 -9.66 3.38
CA VAL A 57 0.44 -10.11 2.31
C VAL A 57 -0.43 -11.28 2.76
N ALA A 58 0.17 -12.29 3.40
CA ALA A 58 -0.57 -13.45 3.88
C ALA A 58 -1.66 -13.06 4.88
N SER A 59 -1.37 -12.09 5.75
CA SER A 59 -2.31 -11.58 6.74
C SER A 59 -3.32 -10.55 6.22
N SER A 60 -3.08 -9.93 5.04
CA SER A 60 -3.97 -8.88 4.53
C SER A 60 -5.27 -9.41 3.93
N GLY A 61 -5.37 -10.71 3.64
CA GLY A 61 -6.55 -11.27 2.97
C GLY A 61 -6.82 -10.68 1.57
N GLY A 62 -5.82 -10.02 0.96
CA GLY A 62 -5.97 -9.35 -0.33
C GLY A 62 -6.64 -7.98 -0.28
N VAL A 63 -6.96 -7.44 0.90
CA VAL A 63 -7.58 -6.12 1.08
C VAL A 63 -6.59 -5.05 1.55
N ASP A 64 -6.99 -3.80 1.41
CA ASP A 64 -6.33 -2.63 1.97
C ASP A 64 -6.47 -2.61 3.50
N ALA A 65 -5.34 -2.55 4.20
CA ALA A 65 -5.29 -2.61 5.67
C ALA A 65 -6.01 -1.45 6.39
N TYR A 66 -6.25 -0.32 5.71
CA TYR A 66 -6.80 0.90 6.32
C TYR A 66 -8.26 1.15 5.92
N THR A 67 -8.67 0.69 4.75
CA THR A 67 -10.02 0.92 4.22
C THR A 67 -10.85 -0.36 4.07
N GLY A 68 -10.23 -1.54 4.17
CA GLY A 68 -10.88 -2.84 3.96
C GLY A 68 -11.28 -3.15 2.51
N ARG A 69 -10.97 -2.26 1.55
CA ARG A 69 -11.33 -2.44 0.14
C ARG A 69 -10.43 -3.47 -0.54
N LEU A 70 -10.99 -4.19 -1.50
CA LEU A 70 -10.23 -5.14 -2.32
C LEU A 70 -9.12 -4.42 -3.10
N LEU A 71 -7.93 -5.01 -3.10
CA LEU A 71 -6.80 -4.52 -3.88
C LEU A 71 -6.78 -5.17 -5.27
N ARG A 72 -6.32 -4.41 -6.25
CA ARG A 72 -6.19 -4.86 -7.64
C ARG A 72 -4.84 -5.55 -7.87
N TRP A 73 -4.72 -6.77 -7.36
CA TRP A 73 -3.51 -7.59 -7.50
C TRP A 73 -3.18 -7.97 -8.95
N ASP A 74 -4.14 -7.91 -9.86
CA ASP A 74 -3.94 -8.05 -11.29
C ASP A 74 -3.07 -6.93 -11.90
N LEU A 75 -2.97 -5.78 -11.23
CA LEU A 75 -2.14 -4.65 -11.65
C LEU A 75 -0.67 -4.77 -11.20
N ILE A 76 -0.30 -5.79 -10.42
CA ILE A 76 1.10 -5.90 -10.00
C ILE A 76 2.00 -6.18 -11.21
N SER A 77 3.12 -5.47 -11.28
CA SER A 77 4.08 -5.61 -12.39
C SER A 77 3.57 -5.15 -13.77
N THR A 78 2.50 -4.33 -13.82
CA THR A 78 1.98 -3.75 -15.08
C THR A 78 2.29 -2.26 -15.27
N TYR A 79 2.98 -1.62 -14.31
CA TYR A 79 3.33 -0.20 -14.42
C TYR A 79 4.22 0.07 -15.63
N ASP A 80 3.84 1.05 -16.43
CA ASP A 80 4.45 1.47 -17.68
C ASP A 80 4.90 2.93 -17.55
N ASN A 81 6.20 3.15 -17.71
CA ASN A 81 6.80 4.48 -17.58
C ASN A 81 6.44 5.40 -18.76
N GLU A 82 6.27 4.86 -19.96
CA GLU A 82 5.90 5.65 -21.13
C GLU A 82 4.44 6.10 -21.02
N ALA A 83 3.53 5.17 -20.70
CA ALA A 83 2.14 5.48 -20.44
C ALA A 83 1.98 6.46 -19.27
N SER A 84 2.81 6.33 -18.22
CA SER A 84 2.84 7.29 -17.12
C SER A 84 3.29 8.67 -17.55
N ARG A 85 4.27 8.79 -18.46
CA ARG A 85 4.76 10.09 -18.95
C ARG A 85 3.73 10.78 -19.83
N ALA A 86 3.01 10.02 -20.64
CA ALA A 86 1.93 10.53 -21.49
C ALA A 86 0.67 10.89 -20.70
N GLY A 87 0.13 9.95 -19.91
CA GLY A 87 -1.14 10.09 -19.19
C GLY A 87 -1.06 10.76 -17.82
N LYS A 88 0.16 11.00 -17.30
CA LYS A 88 0.44 11.74 -16.05
C LYS A 88 -0.47 11.34 -14.88
N ARG A 89 -1.30 12.26 -14.39
CA ARG A 89 -2.17 12.06 -13.21
C ARG A 89 -3.27 11.05 -13.49
N ALA A 90 -3.87 11.07 -14.68
CA ALA A 90 -4.94 10.14 -15.05
C ALA A 90 -4.43 8.68 -15.06
N TYR A 91 -3.23 8.46 -15.60
CA TYR A 91 -2.58 7.15 -15.57
C TYR A 91 -2.34 6.65 -14.14
N LYS A 92 -1.79 7.49 -13.26
CA LYS A 92 -1.55 7.08 -11.86
C LYS A 92 -2.86 6.80 -11.12
N ALA A 93 -3.92 7.56 -11.41
CA ALA A 93 -5.22 7.37 -10.78
C ALA A 93 -5.86 6.01 -11.14
N SER A 94 -5.68 5.52 -12.38
CA SER A 94 -6.18 4.20 -12.79
C SER A 94 -5.49 3.04 -12.06
N LEU A 95 -4.29 3.28 -11.53
CA LEU A 95 -3.54 2.35 -10.69
C LEU A 95 -3.72 2.59 -9.19
N GLY A 96 -4.70 3.42 -8.79
CA GLY A 96 -4.84 3.81 -7.39
C GLY A 96 -5.08 2.65 -6.43
N ASP A 97 -5.74 1.58 -6.88
CA ASP A 97 -5.99 0.36 -6.09
C ASP A 97 -4.89 -0.71 -6.24
N LEU A 98 -3.76 -0.37 -6.88
CA LEU A 98 -2.58 -1.23 -6.97
C LEU A 98 -2.03 -1.54 -5.56
N PRO A 99 -1.74 -2.81 -5.23
CA PRO A 99 -1.08 -3.16 -3.97
C PRO A 99 0.27 -2.45 -3.78
N SER A 100 0.37 -1.77 -2.66
CA SER A 100 1.58 -1.14 -2.14
C SER A 100 1.92 -1.67 -0.74
N VAL A 101 3.10 -1.27 -0.26
CA VAL A 101 3.65 -1.67 1.04
C VAL A 101 3.84 -0.39 1.84
N ASP A 102 3.07 -0.23 2.90
CA ASP A 102 3.25 0.84 3.89
C ASP A 102 4.21 0.37 4.98
N HIS A 103 5.18 1.20 5.32
CA HIS A 103 6.12 0.93 6.41
C HIS A 103 5.53 1.49 7.72
N VAL A 104 5.36 0.63 8.71
CA VAL A 104 4.90 1.06 10.04
C VAL A 104 6.12 1.50 10.85
N GLY A 105 6.13 2.75 11.29
CA GLY A 105 7.26 3.35 12.02
C GLY A 105 8.29 4.04 11.11
N ASP A 106 9.45 4.37 11.67
CA ASP A 106 10.47 5.25 11.06
C ASP A 106 11.43 4.56 10.07
N GLY A 107 11.39 3.23 9.98
CA GLY A 107 12.28 2.44 9.12
C GLY A 107 13.68 2.20 9.68
N LEU A 108 13.95 2.56 10.94
CA LEU A 108 15.26 2.36 11.58
C LEU A 108 15.36 1.02 12.32
N GLY A 109 14.22 0.41 12.65
CA GLY A 109 14.14 -0.86 13.37
C GLY A 109 13.92 -2.09 12.48
N ALA A 110 13.36 -3.13 13.10
CA ALA A 110 12.90 -4.32 12.40
C ALA A 110 11.78 -3.99 11.40
N PRO A 111 11.75 -4.62 10.21
CA PRO A 111 10.74 -4.31 9.20
C PRO A 111 9.34 -4.72 9.68
N HIS A 112 8.42 -3.76 9.68
CA HIS A 112 7.01 -3.99 9.96
C HIS A 112 6.18 -3.30 8.88
N PHE A 113 5.36 -4.07 8.17
CA PHE A 113 4.66 -3.61 6.97
C PHE A 113 3.16 -3.88 7.02
N ARG A 114 2.40 -3.01 6.36
CA ARG A 114 0.99 -3.22 6.03
C ARG A 114 0.79 -3.15 4.53
N ILE A 115 -0.15 -3.93 4.00
CA ILE A 115 -0.50 -3.89 2.58
C ILE A 115 -1.70 -2.96 2.42
N CYS A 116 -1.58 -1.99 1.52
CA CYS A 116 -2.63 -1.02 1.23
C CYS A 116 -2.61 -0.64 -0.25
N ALA A 117 -3.66 0.02 -0.71
CA ALA A 117 -3.73 0.58 -2.05
C ALA A 117 -2.72 1.71 -2.19
N TRP A 118 -2.20 1.91 -3.39
CA TRP A 118 -1.30 3.02 -3.69
C TRP A 118 -1.92 4.36 -3.27
N ARG A 119 -3.18 4.63 -3.63
CA ARG A 119 -3.85 5.89 -3.24
C ARG A 119 -3.93 6.07 -1.73
N THR A 120 -4.14 4.99 -0.98
CA THR A 120 -4.19 5.02 0.48
C THR A 120 -2.81 5.35 1.05
N ASN A 121 -1.77 4.71 0.51
CA ASN A 121 -0.38 4.96 0.92
C ASN A 121 0.05 6.41 0.63
N ASP A 122 -0.30 6.94 -0.54
CA ASP A 122 0.00 8.33 -0.92
C ASP A 122 -0.78 9.34 -0.04
N ALA A 123 -2.02 9.02 0.32
CA ALA A 123 -2.83 9.87 1.20
C ALA A 123 -2.37 9.84 2.66
N LYS A 124 -2.00 8.65 3.18
CA LYS A 124 -1.47 8.49 4.53
C LYS A 124 -0.10 9.16 4.66
N ASN A 125 0.77 9.00 3.66
CA ASN A 125 2.11 9.57 3.67
C ASN A 125 2.85 9.24 5.00
N ASP A 126 3.50 10.22 5.62
CA ASP A 126 4.25 10.08 6.87
C ASP A 126 3.36 10.06 8.13
N LEU A 127 2.03 10.16 8.00
CA LEU A 127 1.13 10.09 9.15
C LEU A 127 1.17 8.70 9.78
N SER A 128 1.13 8.65 11.11
CA SER A 128 0.75 7.45 11.85
C SER A 128 -0.70 7.06 11.52
N TYR A 129 -1.09 5.84 11.88
CA TYR A 129 -2.47 5.40 11.66
C TYR A 129 -3.48 6.27 12.42
N THR A 130 -3.16 6.66 13.66
CA THR A 130 -4.02 7.53 14.48
C THR A 130 -4.19 8.91 13.83
N GLU A 131 -3.09 9.55 13.43
CA GLU A 131 -3.13 10.86 12.77
C GLU A 131 -3.88 10.79 11.43
N PHE A 132 -3.73 9.69 10.68
CA PHE A 132 -4.48 9.50 9.42
C PHE A 132 -5.98 9.38 9.66
N VAL A 133 -6.40 8.62 10.69
CA VAL A 133 -7.82 8.51 11.07
C VAL A 133 -8.36 9.87 11.55
N GLU A 134 -7.60 10.62 12.33
CA GLU A 134 -7.98 11.97 12.78
C GLU A 134 -8.14 12.93 11.59
N LEU A 135 -7.23 12.89 10.63
CA LEU A 135 -7.33 13.65 9.39
C LEU A 135 -8.59 13.28 8.61
N CYS A 136 -8.89 11.98 8.44
CA CYS A 136 -10.11 11.53 7.77
C CYS A 136 -11.37 12.03 8.47
N ARG A 137 -11.42 12.00 9.81
CA ARG A 137 -12.55 12.53 10.59
C ARG A 137 -12.69 14.04 10.40
N ALA A 138 -11.60 14.79 10.40
CA ALA A 138 -11.62 16.23 10.18
C ALA A 138 -12.15 16.60 8.78
N VAL A 139 -11.74 15.85 7.75
CA VAL A 139 -12.24 16.00 6.37
C VAL A 139 -13.74 15.75 6.30
N ILE A 140 -14.23 14.66 6.88
CA ILE A 140 -15.67 14.33 6.91
C ILE A 140 -16.45 15.42 7.64
N ALA A 141 -16.00 15.81 8.84
CA ALA A 141 -16.67 16.84 9.63
C ALA A 141 -16.74 18.19 8.88
N HIS A 142 -15.70 18.55 8.12
CA HIS A 142 -15.73 19.75 7.30
C HIS A 142 -16.70 19.61 6.11
N HIS A 143 -16.67 18.46 5.42
CA HIS A 143 -17.57 18.17 4.31
C HIS A 143 -19.04 18.28 4.75
N ASP A 144 -19.40 17.69 5.88
CA ASP A 144 -20.78 17.71 6.41
C ASP A 144 -21.21 19.13 6.75
N ARG A 145 -20.34 19.95 7.38
CA ARG A 145 -20.66 21.36 7.70
C ARG A 145 -20.94 22.22 6.47
N VAL A 146 -20.20 21.99 5.38
CA VAL A 146 -20.34 22.79 4.14
C VAL A 146 -21.45 22.25 3.23
N SER A 147 -21.75 20.95 3.33
CA SER A 147 -22.73 20.29 2.45
C SER A 147 -24.14 20.21 3.04
N THR A 148 -24.32 20.56 4.32
CA THR A 148 -25.66 20.66 4.92
C THR A 148 -26.34 21.95 4.45
N PRO A 149 -27.48 21.89 3.71
CA PRO A 149 -28.22 23.08 3.34
C PRO A 149 -28.72 23.80 4.59
N VAL A 150 -28.56 25.13 4.65
CA VAL A 150 -29.25 25.95 5.67
C VAL A 150 -30.75 25.73 5.48
N PRO A 151 -31.52 25.33 6.52
CA PRO A 151 -32.96 25.29 6.43
C PRO A 151 -33.43 26.69 6.08
N THR A 152 -34.01 26.87 4.90
CA THR A 152 -34.76 28.09 4.59
C THR A 152 -35.90 28.16 5.59
N ALA A 153 -35.80 29.06 6.56
CA ALA A 153 -36.92 29.42 7.41
C ALA A 153 -38.05 29.86 6.47
N GLY A 154 -39.07 29.01 6.34
CA GLY A 154 -40.29 29.33 5.62
C GLY A 154 -41.06 30.43 6.35
N PRO A 155 -41.89 31.18 5.61
CA PRO A 155 -42.51 32.44 6.05
C PRO A 155 -43.41 32.32 7.29
#